data_AF-A0AAE4B7X3-F1
#
_entry.id   AF-A0AAE4B7X3-F1
#
_cell.length_a   1.000
_cell.length_b   1.000
_cell.length_c   1.000
_cell.angle_alpha   90.00
_cell.angle_beta   90.00
_cell.angle_gamma   90.00
#
_symmetry.space_group_name_H-M   'P 1'
#
loop_
_entity.id
_entity.type
_entity.pdbx_description
1 polymer ?
#
loop_
_entity_poly.entity_id
_entity_poly.type
_entity_poly.pdbx_seq_one_letter_code
_entity_poly.pdbx_strand_id
1 'polypeptide(L)'
;MNLEKMFKMQAELDRRIIREKGLEGQDLLPNTYVALITELGEFANEGRWFKHWSNKKEPKQPEYNWMINKDDLEWHPEYGYKSYPLLEEYADCIHFFLSIAIKKGWHLYLLEESIEDFQREGFEGGLSGAFLKMQWHLLNSQMFSDEYTKESNFRLAWWLFIAIGIVGFGFTLDQIEKAYMDKNAVNHKRQQEGY
;
A
#
# COMPACT_ATOMS: atom_id res chain seq x y z
N MET A 1 8.03 -2.98 9.95
CA MET A 1 6.55 -2.86 9.77
C MET A 1 5.78 -3.42 10.95
N ASN A 2 5.18 -2.54 11.75
CA ASN A 2 4.27 -2.88 12.85
C ASN A 2 2.80 -2.76 12.41
N LEU A 3 2.19 -3.88 11.96
CA LEU A 3 0.80 -3.90 11.50
C LEU A 3 -0.21 -3.55 12.59
N GLU A 4 0.00 -3.98 13.84
CA GLU A 4 -0.93 -3.67 14.94
C GLU A 4 -1.07 -2.16 15.15
N LYS A 5 0.07 -1.44 15.12
CA LYS A 5 0.11 0.01 15.19
C LYS A 5 -0.60 0.65 14.01
N MET A 6 -0.33 0.17 12.79
CA MET A 6 -0.96 0.70 11.56
C MET A 6 -2.47 0.50 11.57
N PHE A 7 -2.97 -0.66 12.00
CA PHE A 7 -4.41 -0.91 12.18
C PHE A 7 -5.06 0.08 13.14
N LYS A 8 -4.42 0.37 14.28
CA LYS A 8 -4.92 1.37 15.25
C LYS A 8 -5.00 2.76 14.64
N MET A 9 -3.95 3.19 13.93
CA MET A 9 -3.89 4.48 13.24
C MET A 9 -4.94 4.58 12.13
N GLN A 10 -5.12 3.53 11.33
CA GLN A 10 -6.14 3.53 10.28
C GLN A 10 -7.55 3.61 10.87
N ALA A 11 -7.82 2.83 11.91
CA ALA A 11 -9.13 2.83 12.55
C ALA A 11 -9.47 4.22 13.15
N GLU A 12 -8.47 4.94 13.66
CA GLU A 12 -8.64 6.32 14.13
C GLU A 12 -8.95 7.28 12.98
N LEU A 13 -8.18 7.23 11.89
CA LEU A 13 -8.41 8.03 10.70
C LEU A 13 -9.81 7.78 10.11
N ASP A 14 -10.18 6.52 9.93
CA ASP A 14 -11.48 6.13 9.38
C ASP A 14 -12.65 6.63 10.24
N ARG A 15 -12.57 6.46 11.57
CA ARG A 15 -13.60 6.97 12.51
C ARG A 15 -13.72 8.48 12.42
N ARG A 16 -12.60 9.18 12.29
CA ARG A 16 -12.58 10.63 12.17
C ARG A 16 -13.24 11.11 10.89
N ILE A 17 -12.90 10.52 9.74
CA ILE A 17 -13.51 10.84 8.44
C ILE A 17 -15.02 10.59 8.48
N ILE A 18 -15.45 9.42 8.99
CA ILE A 18 -16.88 9.08 9.09
C ILE A 18 -17.63 10.15 9.88
N ARG A 19 -17.07 10.59 11.02
CA ARG A 19 -17.69 11.57 11.90
C ARG A 19 -17.72 12.98 11.31
N GLU A 20 -16.59 13.44 10.78
CA GLU A 20 -16.46 14.80 10.23
C GLU A 20 -17.29 14.98 8.95
N LYS A 21 -17.54 13.89 8.21
CA LYS A 21 -18.32 13.90 6.97
C LYS A 21 -19.79 13.48 7.14
N GLY A 22 -20.25 13.15 8.35
CA GLY A 22 -21.63 12.74 8.62
C GLY A 22 -22.02 11.44 7.90
N LEU A 23 -21.09 10.49 7.83
CA LEU A 23 -21.25 9.23 7.09
C LEU A 23 -21.65 8.06 8.01
N GLU A 24 -22.04 8.33 9.26
CA GLU A 24 -22.42 7.30 10.21
C GLU A 24 -23.58 6.43 9.67
N GLY A 25 -23.42 5.10 9.81
CA GLY A 25 -24.42 4.13 9.37
C GLY A 25 -24.47 3.87 7.87
N GLN A 26 -23.68 4.57 7.04
CA GLN A 26 -23.58 4.28 5.61
C GLN A 26 -22.68 3.07 5.34
N ASP A 27 -23.08 2.21 4.41
CA ASP A 27 -22.21 1.16 3.89
C ASP A 27 -21.19 1.75 2.90
N LEU A 28 -19.98 2.00 3.40
CA LEU A 28 -18.87 2.54 2.63
C LEU A 28 -17.93 1.44 2.08
N LEU A 29 -18.21 0.16 2.34
CA LEU A 29 -17.32 -0.92 1.94
C LEU A 29 -17.12 -0.99 0.42
N PRO A 30 -18.17 -0.94 -0.44
CA PRO A 30 -17.97 -0.94 -1.89
C PRO A 30 -17.11 0.24 -2.37
N ASN A 31 -17.34 1.43 -1.81
CA ASN A 31 -16.55 2.62 -2.15
C ASN A 31 -15.07 2.47 -1.75
N THR A 32 -14.80 1.80 -0.63
CA THR A 32 -13.43 1.54 -0.15
C THR A 32 -12.70 0.57 -1.07
N TYR A 33 -13.38 -0.45 -1.61
CA TYR A 33 -12.83 -1.33 -2.64
C TYR A 33 -12.50 -0.59 -3.93
N VAL A 34 -13.41 0.28 -4.39
CA VAL A 34 -13.16 1.10 -5.60
C VAL A 34 -11.96 2.02 -5.38
N ALA A 35 -11.86 2.67 -4.22
CA ALA A 35 -10.71 3.49 -3.86
C ALA A 35 -9.40 2.69 -3.90
N LEU A 36 -9.37 1.49 -3.30
CA LEU A 36 -8.19 0.61 -3.38
C LEU A 36 -7.82 0.27 -4.83
N ILE A 37 -8.79 -0.08 -5.68
CA ILE A 37 -8.54 -0.41 -7.09
C ILE A 37 -7.98 0.80 -7.84
N THR A 38 -8.48 2.01 -7.54
CA THR A 38 -7.96 3.27 -8.11
C THR A 38 -6.51 3.49 -7.70
N GLU A 39 -6.19 3.45 -6.40
CA GLU A 39 -4.81 3.62 -5.91
C GLU A 39 -3.85 2.55 -6.47
N LEU A 40 -4.32 1.29 -6.60
CA LEU A 40 -3.53 0.23 -7.23
C LEU A 40 -3.22 0.55 -8.69
N GLY A 41 -4.13 1.22 -9.40
CA GLY A 41 -3.90 1.75 -10.73
C GLY A 41 -2.89 2.90 -10.76
N GLU A 42 -2.92 3.79 -9.78
CA GLU A 42 -1.95 4.89 -9.63
C GLU A 42 -0.55 4.35 -9.32
N PHE A 43 -0.44 3.42 -8.37
CA PHE A 43 0.78 2.66 -8.08
C PHE A 43 1.33 1.98 -9.34
N ALA A 44 0.48 1.30 -10.10
CA ALA A 44 0.91 0.68 -11.36
C ALA A 44 1.40 1.70 -12.38
N ASN A 45 0.71 2.81 -12.49
CA ASN A 45 1.03 3.87 -13.43
C ASN A 45 2.36 4.57 -13.11
N GLU A 46 2.65 4.83 -11.83
CA GLU A 46 3.93 5.37 -11.37
C GLU A 46 5.06 4.33 -11.45
N GLY A 47 4.74 3.04 -11.23
CA GLY A 47 5.70 1.93 -11.33
C GLY A 47 6.09 1.56 -12.76
N ARG A 48 5.24 1.88 -13.74
CA ARG A 48 5.50 1.82 -15.20
C ARG A 48 5.87 0.44 -15.79
N TRP A 49 5.95 -0.62 -15.00
CA TRP A 49 6.37 -1.96 -15.44
C TRP A 49 5.54 -2.53 -16.60
N PHE A 50 4.26 -2.16 -16.71
CA PHE A 50 3.35 -2.65 -17.74
C PHE A 50 3.44 -1.87 -19.07
N LYS A 51 4.09 -0.69 -19.08
CA LYS A 51 4.10 0.26 -20.22
C LYS A 51 5.06 -0.18 -21.33
N HIS A 52 4.83 -1.36 -21.89
CA HIS A 52 5.67 -1.99 -22.92
C HIS A 52 5.80 -1.16 -24.21
N TRP A 53 4.85 -0.27 -24.48
CA TRP A 53 4.88 0.66 -25.61
C TRP A 53 5.70 1.94 -25.35
N SER A 54 6.19 2.17 -24.13
CA SER A 54 6.93 3.38 -23.75
C SER A 54 8.43 3.15 -23.73
N ASN A 55 9.19 4.13 -24.22
CA ASN A 55 10.65 4.16 -24.10
C ASN A 55 11.11 4.47 -22.66
N LYS A 56 10.27 5.12 -21.84
CA LYS A 56 10.55 5.35 -20.42
C LYS A 56 9.91 4.24 -19.60
N LYS A 57 10.71 3.28 -19.13
CA LYS A 57 10.23 2.11 -18.40
C LYS A 57 10.35 2.23 -16.88
N GLU A 58 11.23 3.10 -16.40
CA GLU A 58 11.52 3.24 -14.96
C GLU A 58 10.61 4.26 -14.24
N PRO A 59 10.21 3.98 -12.98
CA PRO A 59 9.50 4.92 -12.13
C PRO A 59 10.33 6.19 -11.87
N LYS A 60 9.69 7.24 -11.35
CA LYS A 60 10.45 8.41 -10.87
C LYS A 60 11.36 7.98 -9.71
N GLN A 61 12.60 8.42 -9.79
CA GLN A 61 13.58 8.17 -8.74
C GLN A 61 13.21 8.98 -7.50
N PRO A 62 13.45 8.43 -6.29
CA PRO A 62 13.25 9.17 -5.05
C PRO A 62 14.13 10.43 -5.00
N GLU A 63 13.55 11.52 -4.51
CA GLU A 63 14.31 12.70 -4.07
C GLU A 63 14.59 12.54 -2.57
N TYR A 64 15.85 12.36 -2.19
CA TYR A 64 16.25 12.19 -0.80
C TYR A 64 16.34 13.53 -0.07
N ASN A 65 16.17 13.52 1.26
CA ASN A 65 16.47 14.70 2.07
C ASN A 65 18.00 14.93 2.07
N TRP A 66 18.44 16.04 1.51
CA TRP A 66 19.85 16.43 1.51
C TRP A 66 20.16 17.14 2.83
N MET A 67 20.84 16.47 3.75
CA MET A 67 21.54 17.14 4.84
C MET A 67 23.03 16.84 4.74
N ILE A 68 23.82 17.87 4.51
CA ILE A 68 25.28 17.79 4.59
C ILE A 68 25.62 17.68 6.08
N ASN A 69 26.15 16.53 6.50
CA ASN A 69 26.73 16.41 7.84
C ASN A 69 27.94 17.35 7.90
N LYS A 70 27.94 18.31 8.83
CA LYS A 70 28.95 19.38 8.90
C LYS A 70 30.36 18.85 9.16
N ASP A 71 30.44 17.67 9.78
CA ASP A 71 31.72 17.11 10.20
C ASP A 71 32.34 16.20 9.13
N ASP A 72 31.53 15.55 8.28
CA ASP A 72 32.03 14.45 7.43
C ASP A 72 31.73 14.61 5.92
N LEU A 73 30.97 15.62 5.46
CA LEU A 73 30.60 15.82 4.04
C LEU A 73 30.04 14.55 3.34
N GLU A 74 29.50 13.58 4.09
CA GLU A 74 28.96 12.34 3.55
C GLU A 74 27.44 12.32 3.47
N TRP A 75 26.93 11.53 2.52
CA TRP A 75 25.52 11.30 2.27
C TRP A 75 24.96 10.29 3.27
N HIS A 76 23.82 10.63 3.88
CA HIS A 76 23.18 9.83 4.92
C HIS A 76 21.72 9.51 4.52
N PRO A 77 21.45 8.31 3.96
CA PRO A 77 20.10 7.90 3.54
C PRO A 77 19.11 7.78 4.70
N GLU A 78 19.59 7.69 5.94
CA GLU A 78 18.76 7.57 7.14
C GLU A 78 17.85 8.78 7.41
N TYR A 79 18.11 9.94 6.79
CA TYR A 79 17.27 11.13 6.92
C TYR A 79 15.99 11.08 6.05
N GLY A 80 15.76 9.98 5.32
CA GLY A 80 14.53 9.71 4.58
C GLY A 80 14.42 10.44 3.25
N TYR A 81 13.19 10.52 2.74
CA TYR A 81 12.88 11.03 1.40
C TYR A 81 12.17 12.37 1.50
N LYS A 82 12.52 13.30 0.62
CA LYS A 82 11.72 14.49 0.32
C LYS A 82 10.51 14.11 -0.54
N SER A 83 10.71 13.22 -1.50
CA SER A 83 9.63 12.56 -2.24
C SER A 83 10.05 11.16 -2.68
N TYR A 84 9.13 10.21 -2.63
CA TYR A 84 9.32 8.89 -3.20
C TYR A 84 8.01 8.45 -3.86
N PRO A 85 7.70 8.98 -5.06
CA PRO A 85 6.36 8.87 -5.65
C PRO A 85 5.81 7.45 -5.66
N LEU A 86 6.60 6.47 -6.11
CA LEU A 86 6.13 5.08 -6.15
C LEU A 86 5.78 4.51 -4.78
N LEU A 87 6.59 4.82 -3.75
CA LEU A 87 6.36 4.35 -2.38
C LEU A 87 5.18 5.10 -1.73
N GLU A 88 4.94 6.35 -2.11
CA GLU A 88 3.77 7.12 -1.69
C GLU A 88 2.47 6.49 -2.22
N GLU A 89 2.39 6.19 -3.53
CA GLU A 89 1.23 5.48 -4.11
C GLU A 89 1.04 4.09 -3.49
N TYR A 90 2.14 3.41 -3.19
CA TYR A 90 2.12 2.13 -2.49
C TYR A 90 1.54 2.25 -1.07
N ALA A 91 1.89 3.31 -0.34
CA ALA A 91 1.36 3.59 0.98
C ALA A 91 -0.16 3.93 0.94
N ASP A 92 -0.62 4.61 -0.11
CA ASP A 92 -2.06 4.86 -0.33
C ASP A 92 -2.86 3.57 -0.49
N CYS A 93 -2.33 2.60 -1.22
CA CYS A 93 -2.95 1.27 -1.32
C CYS A 93 -3.07 0.60 0.07
N ILE A 94 -2.03 0.70 0.92
CA ILE A 94 -2.04 0.11 2.26
C ILE A 94 -3.16 0.70 3.13
N HIS A 95 -3.39 2.02 3.06
CA HIS A 95 -4.49 2.66 3.78
C HIS A 95 -5.82 1.97 3.50
N PHE A 96 -6.13 1.72 2.23
CA PHE A 96 -7.40 1.09 1.85
C PHE A 96 -7.44 -0.41 2.13
N PHE A 97 -6.33 -1.14 2.01
CA PHE A 97 -6.27 -2.53 2.48
C PHE A 97 -6.62 -2.63 3.97
N LEU A 98 -6.03 -1.77 4.80
CA LEU A 98 -6.31 -1.74 6.24
C LEU A 98 -7.75 -1.33 6.53
N SER A 99 -8.29 -0.31 5.85
CA SER A 99 -9.68 0.11 6.01
C SER A 99 -10.68 -1.00 5.65
N ILE A 100 -10.44 -1.76 4.57
CA ILE A 100 -11.29 -2.90 4.21
C ILE A 100 -11.22 -3.98 5.29
N ALA A 101 -10.00 -4.35 5.73
CA ALA A 101 -9.82 -5.34 6.79
C ALA A 101 -10.56 -4.95 8.08
N ILE A 102 -10.45 -3.68 8.50
CA ILE A 102 -11.16 -3.14 9.67
C ILE A 102 -12.67 -3.26 9.51
N LYS A 103 -13.23 -2.82 8.37
CA LYS A 103 -14.68 -2.88 8.10
C LYS A 103 -15.22 -4.31 8.11
N LYS A 104 -14.39 -5.28 7.71
CA LYS A 104 -14.74 -6.71 7.66
C LYS A 104 -14.44 -7.47 8.95
N GLY A 105 -13.66 -6.88 9.87
CA GLY A 105 -13.14 -7.59 11.04
C GLY A 105 -12.10 -8.65 10.69
N TRP A 106 -11.40 -8.50 9.55
CA TRP A 106 -10.36 -9.42 9.10
C TRP A 106 -8.99 -9.03 9.64
N HIS A 107 -8.14 -10.04 9.84
CA HIS A 107 -6.75 -9.85 10.25
C HIS A 107 -5.79 -10.05 9.08
N LEU A 108 -4.76 -9.20 9.02
CA LEU A 108 -3.67 -9.29 8.07
C LEU A 108 -2.37 -9.60 8.79
N TYR A 109 -1.51 -10.37 8.13
CA TYR A 109 -0.20 -10.77 8.63
C TYR A 109 0.81 -10.75 7.49
N LEU A 110 2.09 -10.75 7.86
CA LEU A 110 3.20 -10.93 6.94
C LEU A 110 3.59 -12.41 6.91
N LEU A 111 3.92 -12.90 5.72
CA LEU A 111 4.43 -14.25 5.51
C LEU A 111 5.87 -14.12 4.98
N GLU A 112 6.83 -13.93 5.89
CA GLU A 112 8.23 -13.68 5.53
C GLU A 112 8.85 -14.82 4.71
N GLU A 113 8.61 -16.07 5.10
CA GLU A 113 9.12 -17.27 4.39
C GLU A 113 8.75 -17.28 2.90
N SER A 114 7.54 -16.82 2.58
CA SER A 114 7.02 -16.83 1.21
C SER A 114 7.52 -15.65 0.35
N ILE A 115 8.09 -14.61 0.97
CA ILE A 115 8.79 -13.54 0.26
C ILE A 115 10.13 -14.07 -0.27
N GLU A 116 10.81 -14.92 0.49
CA GLU A 116 12.08 -15.55 0.08
C GLU A 116 11.88 -16.44 -1.17
N ASP A 117 10.77 -17.19 -1.23
CA ASP A 117 10.43 -17.99 -2.42
C ASP A 117 10.28 -17.10 -3.66
N PHE A 118 9.58 -15.96 -3.56
CA PHE A 118 9.48 -15.03 -4.69
C PHE A 118 10.82 -14.37 -5.04
N GLN A 119 11.69 -14.11 -4.07
CA GLN A 119 13.04 -13.60 -4.35
C GLN A 119 13.87 -14.63 -5.13
N ARG A 120 13.69 -15.93 -4.86
CA ARG A 120 14.39 -17.02 -5.55
C ARG A 120 13.81 -17.31 -6.94
N GLU A 121 12.49 -17.40 -7.04
CA GLU A 121 11.80 -17.91 -8.23
C GLU A 121 11.31 -16.80 -9.16
N GLY A 122 11.17 -15.58 -8.64
CA GLY A 122 10.50 -14.48 -9.33
C GLY A 122 8.99 -14.67 -9.42
N PHE A 123 8.33 -13.72 -10.06
CA PHE A 123 6.90 -13.80 -10.32
C PHE A 123 6.63 -14.50 -11.66
N GLU A 124 5.74 -15.50 -11.65
CA GLU A 124 5.18 -16.04 -12.89
C GLU A 124 4.51 -14.92 -13.70
N GLY A 125 4.94 -14.72 -14.95
CA GLY A 125 4.48 -13.59 -15.78
C GLY A 125 5.02 -12.21 -15.37
N GLY A 126 6.05 -12.16 -14.51
CA GLY A 126 6.65 -10.94 -13.99
C GLY A 126 5.70 -10.12 -13.12
N LEU A 127 6.01 -8.83 -12.93
CA LEU A 127 5.17 -7.92 -12.12
C LEU A 127 3.74 -7.83 -12.63
N SER A 128 3.53 -7.89 -13.95
CA SER A 128 2.18 -7.92 -14.53
C SER A 128 1.40 -9.17 -14.12
N GLY A 129 2.02 -10.35 -14.14
CA GLY A 129 1.38 -11.59 -13.70
C GLY A 129 1.01 -11.56 -12.21
N ALA A 130 1.94 -11.12 -11.35
CA ALA A 130 1.67 -10.94 -9.93
C ALA A 130 0.54 -9.94 -9.66
N PHE A 131 0.56 -8.79 -10.35
CA PHE A 131 -0.47 -7.75 -10.19
C PHE A 131 -1.85 -8.25 -10.64
N LEU A 132 -1.94 -8.97 -11.75
CA LEU A 132 -3.21 -9.55 -12.22
C LEU A 132 -3.74 -10.61 -11.25
N LYS A 133 -2.87 -11.47 -10.71
CA LYS A 133 -3.24 -12.47 -9.69
C LYS A 133 -3.73 -11.79 -8.41
N MET A 134 -3.05 -10.74 -7.96
CA MET A 134 -3.46 -9.93 -6.81
C MET A 134 -4.84 -9.31 -7.04
N GLN A 135 -5.07 -8.68 -8.20
CA GLN A 135 -6.37 -8.09 -8.56
C GLN A 135 -7.48 -9.14 -8.61
N TRP A 136 -7.21 -10.32 -9.16
CA TRP A 136 -8.17 -11.44 -9.18
C TRP A 136 -8.60 -11.83 -7.76
N HIS A 137 -7.64 -11.98 -6.85
CA HIS A 137 -7.94 -12.26 -5.44
C HIS A 137 -8.69 -11.11 -4.77
N LEU A 138 -8.31 -9.85 -5.04
CA LEU A 138 -8.99 -8.68 -4.46
C LEU A 138 -10.46 -8.58 -4.90
N LEU A 139 -10.75 -8.83 -6.18
CA LEU A 139 -12.13 -8.81 -6.66
C LEU A 139 -12.95 -9.96 -6.05
N ASN A 140 -12.33 -11.14 -5.95
CA ASN A 140 -12.97 -12.31 -5.36
C ASN A 140 -13.18 -12.20 -3.85
N SER A 141 -12.43 -11.35 -3.14
CA SER A 141 -12.71 -11.07 -1.73
C SER A 141 -14.01 -10.32 -1.49
N GLN A 142 -14.68 -9.84 -2.55
CA GLN A 142 -16.00 -9.25 -2.47
C GLN A 142 -17.08 -10.08 -3.19
N MET A 143 -16.72 -10.80 -4.26
CA MET A 143 -17.69 -11.46 -5.15
C MET A 143 -18.20 -12.83 -4.67
N PHE A 144 -17.45 -13.56 -3.85
CA PHE A 144 -17.91 -14.86 -3.32
C PHE A 144 -19.09 -14.70 -2.35
N SER A 145 -19.83 -15.78 -2.09
CA SER A 145 -20.98 -15.74 -1.16
C SER A 145 -20.57 -16.00 0.29
N ASP A 146 -19.54 -16.82 0.53
CA ASP A 146 -19.09 -17.18 1.87
C ASP A 146 -17.94 -16.30 2.36
N GLU A 147 -17.99 -15.93 3.65
CA GLU A 147 -17.02 -15.00 4.24
C GLU A 147 -15.62 -15.60 4.41
N TYR A 148 -15.51 -16.92 4.59
CA TYR A 148 -14.22 -17.59 4.71
C TYR A 148 -13.40 -17.48 3.41
N THR A 149 -14.03 -17.76 2.27
CA THR A 149 -13.38 -17.65 0.95
C THR A 149 -13.07 -16.19 0.63
N LYS A 150 -13.94 -15.25 1.01
CA LYS A 150 -13.66 -13.82 0.87
C LYS A 150 -12.42 -13.40 1.65
N GLU A 151 -12.35 -13.74 2.93
CA GLU A 151 -11.21 -13.40 3.79
C GLU A 151 -9.91 -14.03 3.27
N SER A 152 -9.97 -15.30 2.86
CA SER A 152 -8.82 -16.01 2.30
C SER A 152 -8.29 -15.33 1.04
N ASN A 153 -9.19 -14.94 0.13
CA ASN A 153 -8.83 -14.18 -1.06
C ASN A 153 -8.25 -12.81 -0.72
N PHE A 154 -8.82 -12.10 0.25
CA PHE A 154 -8.31 -10.79 0.66
C PHE A 154 -6.89 -10.88 1.22
N ARG A 155 -6.61 -11.89 2.05
CA ARG A 155 -5.28 -12.15 2.61
C ARG A 155 -4.27 -12.51 1.52
N LEU A 156 -4.67 -13.27 0.50
CA LEU A 156 -3.83 -13.57 -0.66
C LEU A 156 -3.54 -12.32 -1.50
N ALA A 157 -4.53 -11.45 -1.71
CA ALA A 157 -4.33 -10.17 -2.39
C ALA A 157 -3.36 -9.27 -1.62
N TRP A 158 -3.57 -9.12 -0.30
CA TRP A 158 -2.67 -8.40 0.59
C TRP A 158 -1.25 -8.93 0.50
N TRP A 159 -1.08 -10.26 0.59
CA TRP A 159 0.23 -10.88 0.55
C TRP A 159 0.95 -10.65 -0.78
N LEU A 160 0.27 -10.86 -1.92
CA LEU A 160 0.85 -10.57 -3.23
C LEU A 160 1.20 -9.09 -3.40
N PHE A 161 0.37 -8.19 -2.88
CA PHE A 161 0.65 -6.76 -2.88
C PHE A 161 1.92 -6.41 -2.08
N ILE A 162 2.10 -7.01 -0.89
CA ILE A 162 3.33 -6.90 -0.10
C ILE A 162 4.55 -7.44 -0.87
N ALA A 163 4.42 -8.62 -1.46
CA ALA A 163 5.49 -9.23 -2.25
C ALA A 163 5.89 -8.36 -3.45
N ILE A 164 4.93 -7.76 -4.16
CA ILE A 164 5.21 -6.85 -5.28
C ILE A 164 6.06 -5.65 -4.84
N GLY A 165 5.76 -5.05 -3.68
CA GLY A 165 6.55 -3.93 -3.15
C GLY A 165 7.98 -4.34 -2.80
N ILE A 166 8.12 -5.42 -2.03
CA ILE A 166 9.41 -5.86 -1.50
C ILE A 166 10.30 -6.48 -2.59
N VAL A 167 9.78 -7.45 -3.34
CA VAL A 167 10.55 -8.20 -4.34
C VAL A 167 10.62 -7.42 -5.66
N GLY A 168 9.53 -6.75 -6.04
CA GLY A 168 9.46 -6.02 -7.30
C GLY A 168 10.18 -4.68 -7.30
N PHE A 169 10.13 -3.95 -6.17
CA PHE A 169 10.66 -2.59 -6.07
C PHE A 169 11.73 -2.41 -4.99
N GLY A 170 12.08 -3.48 -4.26
CA GLY A 170 13.12 -3.43 -3.25
C GLY A 170 12.72 -2.65 -2.00
N PHE A 171 11.43 -2.45 -1.75
CA PHE A 171 10.98 -1.72 -0.56
C PHE A 171 11.29 -2.53 0.71
N THR A 172 11.85 -1.87 1.71
CA THR A 172 12.03 -2.45 3.03
C THR A 172 10.75 -2.29 3.86
N LEU A 173 10.55 -3.18 4.82
CA LEU A 173 9.43 -3.08 5.76
C LEU A 173 9.43 -1.75 6.54
N ASP A 174 10.60 -1.15 6.76
CA ASP A 174 10.74 0.13 7.46
C ASP A 174 10.37 1.31 6.55
N GLN A 175 10.76 1.27 5.27
CA GLN A 175 10.31 2.24 4.27
C GLN A 175 8.79 2.22 4.13
N ILE A 176 8.19 1.03 4.04
CA ILE A 176 6.73 0.84 3.92
C ILE A 176 6.02 1.40 5.16
N GLU A 177 6.47 1.03 6.37
CA GLU A 177 5.88 1.53 7.61
C GLU A 177 5.98 3.06 7.70
N LYS A 178 7.16 3.61 7.41
CA LYS A 178 7.38 5.06 7.45
C LYS A 178 6.50 5.80 6.46
N ALA A 179 6.44 5.36 5.21
CA ALA A 179 5.62 5.99 4.17
C ALA A 179 4.13 5.98 4.53
N TYR A 180 3.64 4.85 5.06
CA TYR A 180 2.28 4.77 5.61
C TYR A 180 2.06 5.77 6.74
N MET A 181 2.97 5.86 7.71
CA MET A 181 2.82 6.78 8.84
C MET A 181 2.84 8.26 8.41
N ASP A 182 3.73 8.62 7.50
CA ASP A 182 3.83 9.97 6.95
C ASP A 182 2.53 10.33 6.20
N LYS A 183 2.00 9.40 5.39
CA LYS A 183 0.74 9.60 4.66
C LYS A 183 -0.47 9.68 5.60
N ASN A 184 -0.52 8.85 6.63
CA ASN A 184 -1.54 8.91 7.68
C ASN A 184 -1.58 10.31 8.35
N ALA A 185 -0.41 10.85 8.70
CA ALA A 185 -0.30 12.18 9.30
C ALA A 185 -0.78 13.29 8.35
N VAL A 186 -0.41 13.22 7.06
CA VAL A 186 -0.89 14.15 6.03
C VAL A 186 -2.42 14.07 5.88
N ASN A 187 -2.99 12.87 5.87
CA ASN A 187 -4.43 12.69 5.75
C ASN A 187 -5.19 13.23 6.97
N HIS A 188 -4.65 13.06 8.19
CA HIS A 188 -5.20 13.71 9.38
C HIS A 188 -5.17 15.24 9.29
N LYS A 189 -4.11 15.81 8.72
CA LYS A 189 -3.99 17.26 8.50
C LYS A 189 -5.00 17.75 7.46
N ARG A 190 -5.15 17.04 6.33
CA ARG A 190 -6.14 17.35 5.28
C ARG A 190 -7.57 17.41 5.84
N GLN A 191 -7.91 16.49 6.72
CA GLN A 191 -9.21 16.49 7.41
C GLN A 191 -9.39 17.71 8.35
N GLN A 192 -8.32 18.20 9.01
CA GLN A 192 -8.39 19.44 9.81
C GLN A 192 -8.62 20.69 8.94
N GLU A 193 -8.11 20.68 7.70
CA GLU A 193 -8.18 21.80 6.76
C GLU A 193 -9.46 21.79 5.90
N GLY A 194 -10.37 20.84 6.12
CA GLY A 194 -11.69 20.82 5.50
C GLY A 194 -11.80 20.05 4.18
N TYR A 195 -10.79 19.24 3.82
CA TYR A 195 -10.86 18.32 2.67
C TYR A 195 -11.96 17.28 2.84
#